data_AF-A0A7S0QM60-F1
#
_entry.id   AF-A0A7S0QM60-F1
#
_cell.length_a   1.000
_cell.length_b   1.000
_cell.length_c   1.000
_cell.angle_alpha   90.00
_cell.angle_beta   90.00
_cell.angle_gamma   90.00
#
_symmetry.space_group_name_H-M   'P 1'
#
loop_
_entity.id
_entity.type
_entity.pdbx_description
1 polymer ?
#
loop_
_entity_poly.entity_id
_entity_poly.type
_entity_poly.pdbx_seq_one_letter_code
_entity_poly.pdbx_strand_id
1 'polypeptide(L)'
;PPGLRRRQARPELLHPGREGRVRGGERGRDHGRGQRLRGRLAPGDLLAVTIRARSGDRYLLASFHGDSNGLSTQPLLEALDLVARERLPGHRVLVGLDANSLSRDEPLHFSVRQLQALLQSLGMRSCWGAAPGPAVVTTCNA
;
A
#
# COMPACT_ATOMS: atom_id res chain seq x y z
N PRO A 1 -57.90 0.52 -2.53
CA PRO A 1 -57.83 1.97 -2.80
C PRO A 1 -56.39 2.42 -3.13
N PRO A 2 -56.18 3.14 -4.23
CA PRO A 2 -54.86 3.46 -4.78
C PRO A 2 -54.29 4.77 -4.22
N GLY A 3 -52.96 4.91 -4.29
CA GLY A 3 -52.32 6.19 -4.57
C GLY A 3 -51.51 6.82 -3.44
N LEU A 4 -50.20 6.55 -3.39
CA LEU A 4 -49.23 7.58 -3.06
C LEU A 4 -47.92 7.30 -3.82
N ARG A 5 -47.75 8.04 -4.92
CA ARG A 5 -46.47 8.21 -5.64
C ARG A 5 -45.74 9.43 -5.08
N ARG A 6 -44.41 9.43 -5.32
CA ARG A 6 -43.42 10.54 -5.34
C ARG A 6 -42.37 10.37 -4.24
N ARG A 7 -41.07 10.55 -4.47
CA ARG A 7 -40.27 10.93 -5.64
C ARG A 7 -38.82 10.50 -5.34
N GLN A 8 -38.11 10.03 -6.36
CA GLN A 8 -36.65 9.82 -6.31
C GLN A 8 -35.93 11.17 -6.25
N ALA A 9 -34.86 11.26 -5.47
CA ALA A 9 -33.90 12.37 -5.51
C ALA A 9 -32.54 11.81 -5.95
N ARG A 10 -32.08 12.23 -7.13
CA ARG A 10 -30.68 12.13 -7.58
C ARG A 10 -29.99 13.45 -7.24
N PRO A 11 -28.78 13.47 -6.67
CA PRO A 11 -27.98 14.67 -6.61
C PRO A 11 -27.21 14.90 -7.92
N GLU A 12 -27.24 16.17 -8.34
CA GLU A 12 -26.74 16.71 -9.60
C GLU A 12 -25.21 16.77 -9.67
N LEU A 13 -24.69 16.65 -10.90
CA LEU A 13 -23.31 16.99 -11.26
C LEU A 13 -23.09 18.49 -11.11
N LEU A 14 -22.03 18.87 -10.40
CA LEU A 14 -21.55 20.25 -10.33
C LEU A 14 -20.35 20.43 -11.28
N HIS A 15 -20.55 21.14 -12.38
CA HIS A 15 -19.50 21.78 -13.16
C HIS A 15 -19.78 23.29 -13.25
N PRO A 16 -18.83 24.14 -12.86
CA PRO A 16 -18.71 25.49 -13.41
C PRO A 16 -17.42 25.66 -14.20
N GLY A 17 -17.52 26.52 -15.21
CA GLY A 17 -16.55 26.74 -16.27
C GLY A 17 -15.34 27.61 -15.92
N ARG A 18 -14.34 27.40 -16.78
CA ARG A 18 -13.33 28.30 -17.37
C ARG A 18 -13.07 29.71 -16.82
N GLU A 19 -11.75 29.96 -16.76
CA GLU A 19 -10.98 31.16 -17.13
C GLU A 19 -10.63 32.22 -16.07
N GLY A 20 -9.32 32.29 -15.80
CA GLY A 20 -8.64 33.36 -15.08
C GLY A 20 -7.12 33.20 -15.22
N ARG A 21 -6.55 33.75 -16.30
CA ARG A 21 -5.11 33.77 -16.59
C ARG A 21 -4.45 34.88 -15.76
N VAL A 22 -3.50 34.54 -14.89
CA VAL A 22 -2.58 35.52 -14.28
C VAL A 22 -1.15 35.12 -14.61
N ARG A 23 -0.40 36.06 -15.23
CA ARG A 23 1.02 35.95 -15.56
C ARG A 23 1.86 36.72 -14.54
N GLY A 24 3.05 36.19 -14.27
CA GLY A 24 4.19 36.86 -13.64
C GLY A 24 4.16 36.72 -12.12
N GLY A 25 5.20 36.26 -11.44
CA GLY A 25 6.58 35.92 -11.78
C GLY A 25 7.32 35.88 -10.43
N GLU A 26 8.29 34.98 -10.26
CA GLU A 26 9.54 35.20 -9.54
C GLU A 26 10.29 33.89 -9.33
N ARG A 27 11.60 33.97 -9.52
CA ARG A 27 12.56 32.88 -9.45
C ARG A 27 12.99 32.71 -8.00
N GLY A 28 12.60 31.60 -7.37
CA GLY A 28 13.15 31.12 -6.11
C GLY A 28 13.70 29.71 -6.30
N ARG A 29 15.00 29.54 -6.05
CA ARG A 29 15.73 28.27 -6.12
C ARG A 29 15.12 27.28 -5.13
N ASP A 30 14.80 26.06 -5.57
CA ASP A 30 14.51 24.95 -4.66
C ASP A 30 15.58 23.86 -4.85
N HIS A 31 16.50 23.82 -3.89
CA HIS A 31 17.46 22.72 -3.72
C HIS A 31 16.73 21.55 -3.06
N GLY A 32 16.89 20.34 -3.62
CA GLY A 32 16.69 19.11 -2.87
C GLY A 32 15.24 18.66 -2.70
N ARG A 33 14.67 18.06 -3.74
CA ARG A 33 13.63 17.04 -3.55
C ARG A 33 14.17 15.72 -4.06
N GLY A 34 14.71 14.93 -3.14
CA GLY A 34 14.79 13.49 -3.33
C GLY A 34 13.40 13.02 -3.70
N GLN A 35 13.20 12.66 -4.97
CA GLN A 35 11.97 12.05 -5.42
C GLN A 35 11.86 10.74 -4.66
N ARG A 36 11.06 10.72 -3.57
CA ARG A 36 10.45 9.48 -3.11
C ARG A 36 9.69 8.97 -4.32
N LEU A 37 10.25 7.97 -4.99
CA LEU A 37 9.57 7.27 -6.07
C LEU A 37 8.30 6.69 -5.45
N ARG A 38 7.18 7.37 -5.67
CA ARG A 38 5.87 6.92 -5.21
C ARG A 38 5.43 5.86 -6.21
N GLY A 39 5.68 4.59 -5.87
CA GLY A 39 5.03 3.49 -6.56
C GLY A 39 3.52 3.72 -6.58
N ARG A 40 2.88 3.45 -7.71
CA ARG A 40 1.43 3.63 -7.88
C ARG A 40 0.75 2.32 -7.52
N LEU A 41 -0.12 2.36 -6.51
CA LEU A 41 -1.05 1.27 -6.23
C LEU A 41 -2.23 1.34 -7.22
N ALA A 42 -2.42 0.32 -8.03
CA ALA A 42 -3.55 0.20 -8.95
C ALA A 42 -4.77 -0.46 -8.26
N PRO A 43 -6.00 -0.20 -8.74
CA PRO A 43 -7.16 -0.96 -8.31
C PRO A 43 -6.96 -2.46 -8.55
N GLY A 44 -7.08 -3.26 -7.50
CA GLY A 44 -6.89 -4.72 -7.55
C GLY A 44 -5.57 -5.20 -6.95
N ASP A 45 -4.58 -4.33 -6.76
CA ASP A 45 -3.27 -4.73 -6.21
C ASP A 45 -3.34 -5.15 -4.75
N LEU A 46 -4.29 -4.62 -3.99
CA LEU A 46 -4.49 -4.90 -2.58
C LEU A 46 -5.90 -5.40 -2.28
N LEU A 47 -5.96 -6.57 -1.65
CA LEU A 47 -7.11 -7.01 -0.86
C LEU A 47 -6.72 -6.96 0.61
N ALA A 48 -7.52 -6.27 1.45
CA ALA A 48 -7.31 -6.25 2.89
C ALA A 48 -8.66 -6.42 3.62
N VAL A 49 -8.74 -7.40 4.50
CA VAL A 49 -9.96 -7.75 5.25
C VAL A 49 -9.63 -8.09 6.70
N THR A 50 -10.57 -7.83 7.60
CA THR A 50 -10.47 -8.33 8.97
C THR A 50 -11.13 -9.71 9.05
N ILE A 51 -10.47 -10.63 9.74
CA ILE A 51 -10.98 -11.98 9.95
C ILE A 51 -10.87 -12.38 11.43
N ARG A 52 -11.75 -13.28 11.85
CA ARG A 52 -11.68 -13.94 13.16
C ARG A 52 -11.53 -15.44 12.94
N ALA A 53 -10.44 -16.01 13.44
CA ALA A 53 -10.21 -17.44 13.39
C ALA A 53 -11.14 -18.17 14.37
N ARG A 54 -11.31 -19.49 14.17
CA ARG A 54 -12.08 -20.34 15.09
C ARG A 54 -11.52 -20.34 16.52
N SER A 55 -10.20 -20.15 16.68
CA SER A 55 -9.54 -19.97 17.99
C SER A 55 -9.96 -18.68 18.71
N GLY A 56 -10.60 -17.75 18.02
CA GLY A 56 -10.93 -16.41 18.53
C GLY A 56 -9.89 -15.35 18.18
N ASP A 57 -8.71 -15.74 17.67
CA ASP A 57 -7.69 -14.82 17.20
C ASP A 57 -8.22 -13.93 16.07
N ARG A 58 -7.79 -12.67 16.07
CA ARG A 58 -8.20 -11.67 15.08
C ARG A 58 -7.03 -11.29 14.19
N TYR A 59 -7.28 -11.14 12.89
CA TYR A 59 -6.25 -10.80 11.92
C TYR A 59 -6.69 -9.69 10.99
N LEU A 60 -5.75 -8.81 10.63
CA LEU A 60 -5.81 -8.05 9.39
C LEU A 60 -5.12 -8.91 8.34
N LEU A 61 -5.90 -9.56 7.48
CA LEU A 61 -5.40 -10.39 6.38
C LEU A 61 -5.31 -9.53 5.13
N ALA A 62 -4.12 -9.46 4.54
CA ALA A 62 -3.89 -8.77 3.28
C ALA A 62 -3.26 -9.69 2.23
N SER A 63 -3.63 -9.46 0.97
CA SER A 63 -2.97 -10.02 -0.21
C SER A 63 -2.56 -8.84 -1.08
N PHE A 64 -1.26 -8.75 -1.39
CA PHE A 64 -0.70 -7.66 -2.17
C PHE A 64 0.18 -8.18 -3.30
N HIS A 65 -0.07 -7.65 -4.50
CA HIS A 65 0.79 -7.81 -5.66
C HIS A 65 1.53 -6.49 -5.92
N GLY A 66 2.86 -6.52 -5.73
CA GLY A 66 3.72 -5.34 -5.85
C GLY A 66 3.84 -4.80 -7.27
N ASP A 67 4.28 -3.55 -7.36
CA ASP A 67 4.80 -2.99 -8.60
C ASP A 67 6.03 -3.75 -9.08
N SER A 68 6.35 -3.68 -10.37
CA SER A 68 7.40 -4.50 -10.99
C SER A 68 8.80 -4.28 -10.41
N ASN A 69 9.03 -3.15 -9.72
CA ASN A 69 10.30 -2.84 -9.07
C ASN A 69 10.22 -2.87 -7.53
N GLY A 70 9.08 -3.31 -6.97
CA GLY A 70 8.88 -3.53 -5.54
C GLY A 70 8.83 -2.29 -4.66
N LEU A 71 8.88 -1.08 -5.22
CA LEU A 71 8.95 0.18 -4.47
C LEU A 71 7.66 0.47 -3.67
N SER A 72 6.54 -0.12 -4.06
CA SER A 72 5.26 0.00 -3.35
C SER A 72 5.17 -0.91 -2.12
N THR A 73 6.06 -1.89 -2.00
CA THR A 73 6.08 -2.85 -0.88
C THR A 73 6.27 -2.16 0.47
N GLN A 74 7.26 -1.25 0.56
CA GLN A 74 7.54 -0.54 1.81
C GLN A 74 6.36 0.30 2.31
N PRO A 75 5.85 1.29 1.54
CA PRO A 75 4.76 2.12 2.01
C PRO A 75 3.48 1.32 2.32
N LEU A 76 3.26 0.19 1.65
CA LEU A 76 2.13 -0.69 1.94
C LEU A 76 2.27 -1.38 3.30
N LEU A 77 3.41 -1.99 3.59
CA LEU A 77 3.63 -2.66 4.88
C LEU A 77 3.59 -1.66 6.04
N GLU A 78 4.16 -0.46 5.87
CA GLU A 78 4.07 0.64 6.84
C GLU A 78 2.60 1.04 7.09
N ALA A 79 1.79 1.15 6.03
CA ALA A 79 0.37 1.49 6.16
C ALA A 79 -0.44 0.40 6.86
N LEU A 80 -0.18 -0.88 6.57
CA LEU A 80 -0.84 -2.00 7.23
C LEU A 80 -0.49 -2.08 8.72
N ASP A 81 0.77 -1.87 9.09
CA ASP A 81 1.20 -1.79 10.49
C ASP A 81 0.48 -0.65 11.23
N LEU A 82 0.47 0.54 10.62
CA LEU A 82 -0.18 1.71 11.20
C LEU A 82 -1.68 1.48 11.43
N VAL A 83 -2.40 0.98 10.42
CA VAL A 83 -3.84 0.67 10.54
C VAL A 83 -4.08 -0.37 11.62
N ALA A 84 -3.26 -1.42 11.70
CA ALA A 84 -3.39 -2.45 12.71
C ALA A 84 -3.24 -1.89 14.13
N ARG A 85 -2.21 -1.05 14.34
CA ARG A 85 -1.89 -0.45 15.63
C ARG A 85 -2.92 0.57 16.09
N GLU A 86 -3.39 1.43 15.19
CA GLU A 86 -4.25 2.55 15.55
C GLU A 86 -5.74 2.20 15.52
N ARG A 87 -6.16 1.31 14.61
CA ARG A 87 -7.60 1.09 14.33
C ARG A 87 -8.08 -0.32 14.63
N LEU A 88 -7.19 -1.29 14.71
CA LEU A 88 -7.54 -2.70 14.89
C LEU A 88 -6.81 -3.32 16.09
N PRO A 89 -6.94 -2.74 17.31
CA PRO A 89 -6.23 -3.24 18.48
C PRO A 89 -6.49 -4.74 18.71
N GLY A 90 -5.42 -5.47 18.96
CA GLY A 90 -5.45 -6.92 19.16
C GLY A 90 -5.62 -7.75 17.87
N HIS A 91 -5.61 -7.13 16.68
CA HIS A 91 -5.46 -7.87 15.43
C HIS A 91 -3.97 -8.12 15.14
N ARG A 92 -3.65 -9.31 14.67
CA ARG A 92 -2.33 -9.64 14.13
C ARG A 92 -2.33 -9.38 12.62
N VAL A 93 -1.28 -8.80 12.09
CA VAL A 93 -1.16 -8.59 10.63
C VAL A 93 -0.64 -9.88 9.98
N LEU A 94 -1.31 -10.33 8.92
CA LEU A 94 -0.87 -11.42 8.07
C LEU A 94 -0.96 -10.98 6.61
N VAL A 95 0.15 -11.03 5.88
CA VAL A 95 0.22 -10.53 4.50
C VAL A 95 0.76 -11.64 3.59
N GLY A 96 -0.01 -11.97 2.55
CA GLY A 96 0.52 -12.61 1.34
C GLY A 96 1.08 -11.53 0.44
N LEU A 97 2.37 -11.62 0.12
CA LEU A 97 3.11 -10.53 -0.51
C LEU A 97 3.92 -11.04 -1.69
N ASP A 98 3.70 -10.46 -2.87
CA ASP A 98 4.69 -10.43 -3.93
C ASP A 98 5.45 -9.09 -3.83
N ALA A 99 6.67 -9.15 -3.31
CA ALA A 99 7.48 -7.96 -3.06
C ALA A 99 8.20 -7.45 -4.31
N ASN A 100 8.24 -8.24 -5.40
CA ASN A 100 9.04 -7.97 -6.60
C ASN A 100 10.46 -7.46 -6.29
N SER A 101 11.10 -8.07 -5.28
CA SER A 101 12.38 -7.61 -4.75
C SER A 101 13.55 -8.32 -5.39
N LEU A 102 14.63 -7.59 -5.69
CA LEU A 102 15.87 -8.15 -6.22
C LEU A 102 16.77 -8.70 -5.10
N SER A 103 17.54 -9.74 -5.42
CA SER A 103 18.50 -10.34 -4.49
C SER A 103 19.69 -9.43 -4.14
N ARG A 104 19.95 -8.44 -5.00
CA ARG A 104 21.00 -7.43 -4.83
C ARG A 104 20.41 -6.02 -4.90
N ASP A 105 21.10 -5.07 -4.29
CA ASP A 105 20.71 -3.67 -4.32
C ASP A 105 20.97 -3.09 -5.71
N GLU A 106 19.93 -2.54 -6.35
CA GLU A 106 20.02 -1.85 -7.63
C GLU A 106 19.28 -0.51 -7.58
N PRO A 107 19.72 0.50 -8.34
CA PRO A 107 18.96 1.73 -8.49
C PRO A 107 17.52 1.45 -8.91
N LEU A 108 16.57 2.15 -8.29
CA LEU A 108 15.15 2.11 -8.60
C LEU A 108 14.45 0.76 -8.33
N HIS A 109 15.07 -0.16 -7.60
CA HIS A 109 14.49 -1.44 -7.22
C HIS A 109 14.53 -1.65 -5.71
N PHE A 110 13.50 -2.32 -5.20
CA PHE A 110 13.47 -2.78 -3.82
C PHE A 110 14.25 -4.09 -3.70
N SER A 111 15.10 -4.22 -2.69
CA SER A 111 15.92 -5.42 -2.50
C SER A 111 15.41 -6.31 -1.37
N VAL A 112 15.79 -7.59 -1.41
CA VAL A 112 15.51 -8.54 -0.32
C VAL A 112 16.12 -8.06 1.00
N ARG A 113 17.30 -7.42 0.95
CA ARG A 113 17.93 -6.81 2.14
C ARG A 113 17.06 -5.71 2.72
N GLN A 114 16.54 -4.82 1.87
CA GLN A 114 15.66 -3.74 2.30
C GLN A 114 14.34 -4.27 2.87
N LEU A 115 13.76 -5.30 2.26
CA LEU A 115 12.57 -5.98 2.77
C LEU A 115 12.82 -6.56 4.17
N GLN A 116 13.96 -7.23 4.38
CA GLN A 116 14.30 -7.78 5.70
C GLN A 116 14.44 -6.70 6.77
N ALA A 117 15.18 -5.62 6.46
CA ALA A 117 15.34 -4.50 7.38
C ALA A 117 13.98 -3.87 7.73
N LEU A 118 13.09 -3.72 6.74
CA LEU A 118 11.74 -3.22 6.94
C LEU A 118 10.93 -4.13 7.86
N LEU A 119 10.86 -5.44 7.57
CA LEU A 119 10.13 -6.39 8.40
C LEU A 119 10.59 -6.35 9.86
N GLN A 120 11.91 -6.28 10.08
CA GLN A 120 12.49 -6.14 11.42
C GLN A 120 12.08 -4.83 12.10
N SER A 121 12.13 -3.70 11.39
CA SER A 121 11.71 -2.40 11.95
C SER A 121 10.23 -2.35 12.35
N LEU A 122 9.39 -3.12 11.68
CA LEU A 122 7.95 -3.25 11.97
C LEU A 122 7.64 -4.36 13.00
N GLY A 123 8.67 -5.06 13.51
CA GLY A 123 8.48 -6.23 14.39
C GLY A 123 7.78 -7.41 13.70
N MET A 124 7.78 -7.43 12.37
CA MET A 124 7.20 -8.48 11.53
C MET A 124 8.22 -9.59 11.24
N ARG A 125 7.73 -10.75 10.81
CA ARG A 125 8.57 -11.91 10.42
C ARG A 125 8.03 -12.54 9.14
N SER A 126 8.92 -13.04 8.32
CA SER A 126 8.55 -13.88 7.18
C SER A 126 8.20 -15.30 7.64
N CYS A 127 7.50 -16.07 6.81
CA CYS A 127 7.27 -17.49 7.08
C CYS A 127 8.55 -18.35 6.97
N TRP A 128 9.63 -17.81 6.39
CA TRP A 128 10.97 -18.41 6.38
C TRP A 128 11.84 -17.96 7.55
N GLY A 129 11.26 -17.28 8.54
CA GLY A 129 11.95 -16.81 9.74
C GLY A 129 12.18 -15.30 9.78
N ALA A 130 12.90 -14.86 10.80
CA ALA A 130 13.15 -13.44 11.07
C ALA A 130 14.26 -12.82 10.20
N ALA A 131 15.13 -13.65 9.63
CA ALA A 131 16.23 -13.24 8.75
C ALA A 131 16.45 -14.33 7.69
N PRO A 132 15.53 -14.49 6.72
CA PRO A 132 15.72 -15.45 5.63
C PRO A 132 17.00 -15.10 4.85
N GLY A 133 17.72 -16.09 4.34
CA GLY A 133 18.86 -15.81 3.47
C GLY A 133 18.42 -15.15 2.15
N PRO A 134 19.28 -14.38 1.46
CA PRO A 134 18.95 -13.75 0.17
C PRO A 134 18.68 -14.77 -0.95
N ALA A 135 19.01 -16.05 -0.74
CA ALA A 135 18.70 -17.16 -1.63
C ALA A 135 17.28 -17.74 -1.43
N VAL A 136 16.51 -17.24 -0.46
CA VAL A 136 15.11 -17.64 -0.24
C VAL A 136 14.24 -16.88 -1.24
N VAL A 137 14.09 -17.45 -2.43
CA VAL A 137 13.28 -16.90 -3.53
C VAL A 137 11.94 -17.63 -3.57
N THR A 138 10.84 -16.90 -3.64
CA THR A 138 9.49 -17.48 -3.68
C THR A 138 9.01 -17.70 -5.11
N THR A 139 9.37 -16.78 -6.01
CA THR A 139 9.05 -16.83 -7.44
C THR A 139 10.13 -16.05 -8.20
N CYS A 140 10.75 -16.65 -9.23
CA CYS A 140 11.79 -15.99 -10.03
C CYS A 140 11.25 -15.25 -11.26
N ASN A 141 9.95 -15.40 -11.58
CA ASN A 141 9.25 -14.73 -12.67
C ASN A 141 7.76 -14.64 -12.31
N ALA A 142 7.21 -13.43 -12.31
CA ALA A 142 5.77 -13.19 -12.36
C ALA A 142 5.42 -12.56 -13.72
#